data_AF-A0A2E8Z5L0-F1
#
_entry.id   AF-A0A2E8Z5L0-F1
#
_cell.length_a   1.000
_cell.length_b   1.000
_cell.length_c   1.000
_cell.angle_alpha   90.00
_cell.angle_beta   90.00
_cell.angle_gamma   90.00
#
_symmetry.space_group_name_H-M   'P 1'
#
loop_
_entity.id
_entity.type
_entity.pdbx_description
1 polymer ?
#
loop_
_entity_poly.entity_id
_entity_poly.type
_entity_poly.pdbx_seq_one_letter_code
_entity_poly.pdbx_strand_id
1 'polypeptide(L)'
;MSQPSAAVSSPYPRAAALFREGSAGLSVPDLDLPVPSCPGWTVSDVVAHVGDAHEAGLADAGVTDSPADLLLAWEQHLLAHPCTEVLALDLALHAWDLGLALERPVVLDEPLLDFLETFAMEAGDRLRADGAFAPVDPPAGADRATRVLAAYGRVV
;
A
#
# COMPACT_ATOMS: atom_id res chain seq x y z
N MET A 1 9.55 -32.27 -19.11
CA MET A 1 9.28 -32.15 -17.66
C MET A 1 9.28 -30.66 -17.34
N SER A 2 8.16 -29.98 -17.60
CA SER A 2 8.01 -28.58 -17.18
C SER A 2 7.54 -28.61 -15.74
N GLN A 3 8.33 -28.04 -14.83
CA GLN A 3 7.83 -27.81 -13.48
C GLN A 3 6.67 -26.80 -13.54
N PRO A 4 5.62 -26.97 -12.73
CA PRO A 4 4.67 -25.89 -12.53
C PRO A 4 5.43 -24.71 -11.93
N SER A 5 5.41 -23.56 -12.61
CA SER A 5 5.76 -22.28 -11.98
C SER A 5 4.88 -22.16 -10.74
N ALA A 6 5.49 -22.06 -9.55
CA ALA A 6 4.74 -21.71 -8.35
C ALA A 6 4.03 -20.40 -8.68
N ALA A 7 2.70 -20.42 -8.76
CA ALA A 7 1.94 -19.21 -8.98
C ALA A 7 2.40 -18.20 -7.91
N VAL A 8 3.01 -17.10 -8.34
CA VAL A 8 3.39 -16.03 -7.43
C VAL A 8 2.09 -15.58 -6.79
N SER A 9 1.95 -15.84 -5.49
CA SER A 9 0.75 -15.45 -4.75
C SER A 9 0.65 -13.94 -4.80
N SER A 10 -0.55 -13.41 -5.11
CA SER A 10 -0.77 -11.96 -5.14
C SER A 10 -0.31 -11.32 -3.83
N PRO A 11 0.37 -10.15 -3.86
CA PRO A 11 0.76 -9.41 -2.66
C PRO A 11 -0.47 -8.79 -1.95
N TYR A 12 -1.60 -8.67 -2.67
CA TYR A 12 -2.77 -7.92 -2.22
C TYR A 12 -3.34 -8.38 -0.87
N PRO A 13 -3.64 -9.67 -0.62
CA PRO A 13 -4.21 -10.08 0.67
C PRO A 13 -3.32 -9.72 1.86
N ARG A 14 -2.00 -9.78 1.65
CA ARG A 14 -1.02 -9.44 2.67
C ARG A 14 -0.97 -7.93 2.93
N ALA A 15 -0.97 -7.12 1.88
CA ALA A 15 -1.02 -5.67 2.00
C ALA A 15 -2.35 -5.20 2.63
N ALA A 16 -3.48 -5.81 2.25
CA ALA A 16 -4.79 -5.55 2.82
C ALA A 16 -4.84 -5.87 4.32
N ALA A 17 -4.26 -7.00 4.74
CA ALA A 17 -4.15 -7.35 6.15
C ALA A 17 -3.33 -6.30 6.95
N LEU A 18 -2.20 -5.86 6.39
CA LEU A 18 -1.36 -4.83 7.03
C LEU A 18 -2.10 -3.49 7.17
N PHE A 19 -2.80 -3.06 6.12
CA PHE A 19 -3.60 -1.83 6.15
C PHE A 19 -4.72 -1.90 7.20
N ARG A 20 -5.42 -3.04 7.28
CA ARG A 20 -6.44 -3.26 8.32
C ARG A 20 -5.88 -3.13 9.72
N GLU A 21 -4.69 -3.69 9.96
CA GLU A 21 -4.02 -3.58 11.27
C GLU A 21 -3.63 -2.12 11.57
N GLY A 22 -3.08 -1.41 10.58
CA GLY A 22 -2.71 0.00 10.69
C GLY A 22 -3.89 0.92 10.96
N SER A 23 -5.04 0.67 10.32
CA SER A 23 -6.27 1.45 10.49
C SER A 23 -7.16 0.97 11.64
N ALA A 24 -6.81 -0.13 12.31
CA ALA A 24 -7.61 -0.65 13.40
C ALA A 24 -7.59 0.29 14.61
N GLY A 25 -8.75 0.52 15.21
CA GLY A 25 -8.89 1.26 16.46
C GLY A 25 -8.73 2.77 16.36
N LEU A 26 -8.76 3.35 15.16
CA LEU A 26 -8.74 4.81 14.96
C LEU A 26 -9.86 5.48 15.77
N SER A 27 -9.47 6.48 16.54
CA SER A 27 -10.39 7.40 17.22
C SER A 27 -10.62 8.65 16.36
N VAL A 28 -11.65 9.43 16.69
CA VAL A 28 -11.95 10.67 15.94
C VAL A 28 -10.75 11.65 15.95
N PRO A 29 -10.05 11.89 17.08
CA PRO A 29 -8.84 12.72 17.07
C PRO A 29 -7.72 12.19 16.17
N ASP A 30 -7.60 10.87 16.02
CA ASP A 30 -6.55 10.28 15.17
C ASP A 30 -6.75 10.65 13.70
N LEU A 31 -8.01 10.84 13.27
CA LEU A 31 -8.35 11.18 11.89
C LEU A 31 -7.78 12.54 11.47
N ASP A 32 -7.58 13.47 12.40
CA ASP A 32 -7.04 14.80 12.16
C ASP A 32 -5.50 14.85 12.20
N LEU A 33 -4.83 13.75 12.55
CA LEU A 33 -3.37 13.71 12.62
C LEU A 33 -2.76 13.87 11.22
N PRO A 34 -1.72 14.70 11.06
CA PRO A 34 -1.03 14.84 9.78
C PRO A 34 -0.24 13.58 9.44
N VAL A 35 -0.14 13.26 8.15
CA VAL A 35 0.65 12.14 7.64
C VAL A 35 1.92 12.69 6.99
N PRO A 36 3.10 12.63 7.66
CA PRO A 36 4.31 13.31 7.17
C PRO A 36 4.79 12.88 5.78
N SER A 37 4.59 11.60 5.45
CA SER A 37 4.94 11.03 4.14
C SER A 37 3.95 11.38 3.02
N CYS A 38 2.80 11.97 3.34
CA CYS A 38 1.79 12.47 2.40
C CYS A 38 1.52 13.95 2.68
N PRO A 39 2.37 14.88 2.17
CA PRO A 39 2.30 16.28 2.55
C PRO A 39 0.92 16.91 2.35
N GLY A 40 0.36 17.47 3.42
CA GLY A 40 -0.95 18.11 3.43
C GLY A 40 -2.13 17.18 3.67
N TRP A 41 -1.88 15.87 3.84
CA TRP A 41 -2.92 14.89 4.14
C TRP A 41 -2.98 14.60 5.64
N THR A 42 -4.18 14.25 6.08
CA THR A 42 -4.48 13.67 7.39
C THR A 42 -4.65 12.15 7.30
N VAL A 43 -4.73 11.48 8.45
CA VAL A 43 -5.12 10.08 8.53
C VAL A 43 -6.47 9.84 7.83
N SER A 44 -7.42 10.77 7.98
CA SER A 44 -8.72 10.69 7.28
C SER A 44 -8.54 10.68 5.76
N ASP A 45 -7.66 11.52 5.23
CA ASP A 45 -7.43 11.62 3.79
C ASP A 45 -6.81 10.33 3.22
N VAL A 46 -5.86 9.71 3.96
CA VAL A 46 -5.27 8.42 3.57
C VAL A 46 -6.32 7.32 3.55
N VAL A 47 -7.16 7.22 4.59
CA VAL A 47 -8.21 6.19 4.65
C VAL A 47 -9.26 6.40 3.54
N ALA A 48 -9.66 7.64 3.29
CA ALA A 48 -10.58 7.99 2.21
C ALA A 48 -9.98 7.66 0.84
N HIS A 49 -8.71 8.01 0.59
CA HIS A 49 -8.03 7.71 -0.66
C HIS A 49 -8.04 6.22 -0.99
N VAL A 50 -7.65 5.38 -0.02
CA VAL A 50 -7.66 3.92 -0.19
C VAL A 50 -9.07 3.41 -0.44
N GLY A 51 -10.07 3.90 0.31
CA GLY A 51 -11.47 3.54 0.14
C GLY A 51 -11.99 3.88 -1.27
N ASP A 52 -11.83 5.13 -1.69
CA ASP A 52 -12.27 5.65 -2.98
C ASP A 52 -11.63 4.88 -4.15
N ALA A 53 -10.33 4.55 -4.06
CA ALA A 53 -9.64 3.78 -5.08
C ALA A 53 -10.21 2.35 -5.24
N HIS A 54 -10.55 1.69 -4.12
CA HIS A 54 -11.16 0.37 -4.15
C HIS A 54 -12.60 0.41 -4.65
N GLU A 55 -13.40 1.38 -4.20
CA GLU A 55 -14.78 1.56 -4.67
C GLU A 55 -14.82 1.81 -6.18
N ALA A 56 -13.95 2.69 -6.69
CA ALA A 56 -13.89 3.00 -8.12
C ALA A 56 -13.55 1.76 -8.95
N GLY A 57 -12.55 0.96 -8.54
CA GLY A 57 -12.17 -0.24 -9.29
C GLY A 57 -13.20 -1.37 -9.20
N LEU A 58 -13.88 -1.53 -8.05
CA LEU A 58 -15.00 -2.46 -7.92
C LEU A 58 -16.18 -2.07 -8.81
N ALA A 59 -16.50 -0.77 -8.86
CA ALA A 59 -17.56 -0.24 -9.70
C ALA A 59 -17.25 -0.40 -11.20
N ASP A 60 -16.02 -0.11 -11.64
CA ASP A 60 -15.58 -0.29 -13.02
C ASP A 60 -15.67 -1.76 -13.47
N ALA A 61 -15.35 -2.70 -12.57
CA ALA A 61 -15.50 -4.12 -12.79
C ALA A 61 -16.95 -4.64 -12.70
N GLY A 62 -17.92 -3.77 -12.40
CA GLY A 62 -19.34 -4.12 -12.27
C GLY A 62 -19.68 -4.94 -11.02
N VAL A 63 -18.83 -4.89 -9.99
CA VAL A 63 -19.09 -5.56 -8.70
C VAL A 63 -20.06 -4.70 -7.90
N THR A 64 -21.35 -5.01 -7.98
CA THR A 64 -22.43 -4.22 -7.34
C THR A 64 -22.90 -4.80 -6.01
N ASP A 65 -22.59 -6.06 -5.72
CA ASP A 65 -22.91 -6.73 -4.45
C ASP A 65 -21.69 -6.65 -3.52
N SER A 66 -21.16 -5.43 -3.35
CA SER A 66 -19.95 -5.23 -2.57
C SER A 66 -20.28 -5.46 -1.09
N PRO A 67 -19.60 -6.38 -0.38
CA PRO A 67 -19.70 -6.45 1.07
C PRO A 67 -19.36 -5.08 1.68
N ALA A 68 -19.79 -4.83 2.92
CA ALA A 68 -19.39 -3.64 3.68
C ALA A 68 -17.86 -3.50 3.86
N ASP A 69 -17.10 -4.51 3.41
CA ASP A 69 -15.66 -4.59 3.46
C ASP A 69 -15.07 -4.59 2.04
N LEU A 70 -14.64 -3.42 1.59
CA LEU A 70 -14.10 -3.19 0.24
C LEU A 70 -12.85 -4.03 -0.05
N LEU A 71 -11.98 -4.24 0.93
CA LEU A 71 -10.75 -5.00 0.72
C LEU A 71 -11.05 -6.49 0.53
N LEU A 72 -12.06 -7.01 1.25
CA LEU A 72 -12.53 -8.38 1.05
C LEU A 72 -13.21 -8.52 -0.31
N ALA A 73 -14.03 -7.55 -0.71
CA ALA A 73 -14.66 -7.53 -2.03
C ALA A 73 -13.61 -7.63 -3.14
N TRP A 74 -12.56 -6.81 -3.05
CA TRP A 74 -11.46 -6.84 -4.00
C TRP A 74 -10.76 -8.20 -4.02
N GLU A 75 -10.42 -8.74 -2.85
CA GLU A 75 -9.77 -10.05 -2.74
C GLU A 75 -10.61 -11.17 -3.37
N GLN A 76 -11.94 -11.11 -3.26
CA GLN A 76 -12.83 -12.12 -3.81
C GLN A 76 -13.02 -12.01 -5.32
N HIS A 77 -12.99 -10.79 -5.86
CA HIS A 77 -13.43 -10.54 -7.24
C HIS A 77 -12.31 -10.14 -8.18
N LEU A 78 -11.28 -9.45 -7.70
CA LEU A 78 -10.36 -8.68 -8.53
C LEU A 78 -8.88 -9.03 -8.33
N LEU A 79 -8.52 -10.12 -7.66
CA LEU A 79 -7.09 -10.50 -7.51
C LEU A 79 -6.31 -10.63 -8.83
N ALA A 80 -6.98 -11.01 -9.92
CA ALA A 80 -6.39 -11.10 -11.25
C ALA A 80 -6.51 -9.80 -12.07
N HIS A 81 -7.10 -8.74 -11.51
CA HIS A 81 -7.28 -7.45 -12.18
C HIS A 81 -5.91 -6.75 -12.39
N PRO A 82 -5.66 -6.10 -13.54
CA PRO A 82 -4.37 -5.46 -13.82
C PRO A 82 -3.94 -4.39 -12.79
N CYS A 83 -4.88 -3.75 -12.11
CA CYS A 83 -4.58 -2.74 -11.08
C CYS A 83 -4.25 -3.31 -9.70
N THR A 84 -4.37 -4.63 -9.48
CA THR A 84 -4.23 -5.23 -8.15
C THR A 84 -2.86 -5.02 -7.54
N GLU A 85 -1.79 -5.04 -8.34
CA GLU A 85 -0.45 -4.75 -7.84
C GLU A 85 -0.31 -3.29 -7.42
N VAL A 86 -0.93 -2.35 -8.14
CA VAL A 86 -0.95 -0.93 -7.76
C VAL A 86 -1.69 -0.74 -6.43
N LEU A 87 -2.83 -1.40 -6.23
CA LEU A 87 -3.54 -1.31 -4.95
C LEU A 87 -2.82 -2.04 -3.82
N ALA A 88 -2.11 -3.13 -4.11
CA ALA A 88 -1.27 -3.79 -3.10
C ALA A 88 -0.10 -2.91 -2.66
N LEU A 89 0.52 -2.18 -3.61
CA LEU A 89 1.51 -1.14 -3.32
C LEU A 89 0.91 -0.07 -2.42
N ASP A 90 -0.23 0.47 -2.81
CA ASP A 90 -0.93 1.55 -2.11
C ASP A 90 -1.24 1.17 -0.66
N LEU A 91 -1.85 -0.01 -0.46
CA LEU A 91 -2.15 -0.55 0.87
C LEU A 91 -0.90 -0.74 1.73
N ALA A 92 0.18 -1.29 1.17
CA ALA A 92 1.41 -1.54 1.93
C ALA A 92 2.07 -0.24 2.38
N LEU A 93 2.17 0.73 1.48
CA LEU A 93 2.78 2.04 1.78
C LEU A 93 1.92 2.84 2.75
N HIS A 94 0.60 2.91 2.53
CA HIS A 94 -0.29 3.66 3.40
C HIS A 94 -0.49 3.00 4.76
N ALA A 95 -0.38 1.68 4.89
CA ALA A 95 -0.32 1.05 6.20
C ALA A 95 0.90 1.54 7.01
N TRP A 96 2.05 1.66 6.36
CA TRP A 96 3.25 2.22 6.98
C TRP A 96 3.09 3.72 7.29
N ASP A 97 2.51 4.49 6.39
CA ASP A 97 2.25 5.93 6.56
C ASP A 97 1.34 6.19 7.78
N LEU A 98 0.30 5.36 7.98
CA LEU A 98 -0.55 5.37 9.17
C LEU A 98 0.24 5.01 10.43
N GLY A 99 1.09 3.99 10.36
CA GLY A 99 1.99 3.63 11.46
C GLY A 99 2.85 4.79 11.92
N LEU A 100 3.45 5.52 10.98
CA LEU A 100 4.25 6.70 11.27
C LEU A 100 3.42 7.81 11.94
N ALA A 101 2.26 8.15 11.37
CA ALA A 101 1.39 9.22 11.88
C ALA A 101 0.83 8.92 13.28
N LEU A 102 0.56 7.65 13.57
CA LEU A 102 0.01 7.18 14.84
C LEU A 102 1.08 6.78 15.87
N GLU A 103 2.37 6.92 15.52
CA GLU A 103 3.49 6.42 16.32
C GLU A 103 3.37 4.92 16.66
N ARG A 104 2.81 4.13 15.74
CA ARG A 104 2.60 2.69 15.85
C ARG A 104 3.59 1.94 14.94
N PRO A 105 4.39 1.01 15.47
CA PRO A 105 5.33 0.27 14.66
C PRO A 105 4.59 -0.61 13.65
N VAL A 106 5.00 -0.52 12.38
CA VAL A 106 4.49 -1.34 11.27
C VAL A 106 5.67 -2.10 10.67
N VAL A 107 5.55 -3.41 10.58
CA VAL A 107 6.58 -4.29 10.00
C VAL A 107 6.16 -4.70 8.60
N LEU A 108 6.89 -4.23 7.60
CA LEU A 108 6.83 -4.78 6.25
C LEU A 108 7.60 -6.10 6.24
N ASP A 109 6.89 -7.21 6.09
CA ASP A 109 7.51 -8.53 6.05
C ASP A 109 8.32 -8.74 4.76
N GLU A 110 9.17 -9.77 4.75
CA GLU A 110 10.08 -10.03 3.62
C GLU A 110 9.33 -10.16 2.27
N PRO A 111 8.18 -10.86 2.16
CA PRO A 111 7.41 -10.88 0.92
C PRO A 111 6.89 -9.51 0.45
N LEU A 112 6.45 -8.63 1.36
CA LEU A 112 6.06 -7.27 0.96
C LEU A 112 7.29 -6.47 0.52
N LEU A 113 8.43 -6.61 1.19
CA LEU A 113 9.67 -5.95 0.78
C LEU A 113 10.14 -6.44 -0.60
N ASP A 114 10.10 -7.75 -0.86
CA ASP A 114 10.41 -8.33 -2.17
C ASP A 114 9.50 -7.75 -3.28
N PHE A 115 8.20 -7.66 -2.98
CA PHE A 115 7.20 -7.08 -3.89
C PHE A 115 7.48 -5.61 -4.18
N LEU A 116 7.68 -4.79 -3.15
CA LEU A 116 7.97 -3.36 -3.29
C LEU A 116 9.27 -3.12 -4.07
N GLU A 117 10.34 -3.85 -3.77
CA GLU A 117 11.59 -3.76 -4.54
C GLU A 117 11.38 -4.09 -6.02
N THR A 118 10.64 -5.17 -6.29
CA THR A 118 10.35 -5.60 -7.67
C THR A 118 9.50 -4.57 -8.39
N PHE A 119 8.44 -4.09 -7.76
CA PHE A 119 7.54 -3.08 -8.33
C PHE A 119 8.31 -1.80 -8.68
N ALA A 120 9.17 -1.31 -7.77
CA ALA A 120 9.97 -0.11 -8.04
C ALA A 120 10.94 -0.31 -9.21
N MET A 121 11.57 -1.48 -9.30
CA MET A 121 12.48 -1.83 -10.40
C MET A 121 11.75 -1.90 -11.74
N GLU A 122 10.57 -2.53 -11.78
CA GLU A 122 9.79 -2.72 -13.01
C GLU A 122 9.11 -1.42 -13.48
N ALA A 123 8.58 -0.62 -12.55
CA ALA A 123 7.97 0.66 -12.86
C ALA A 123 9.01 1.69 -13.35
N GLY A 124 10.24 1.64 -12.81
CA GLY A 124 11.34 2.49 -13.24
C GLY A 124 11.01 3.98 -13.13
N ASP A 125 11.16 4.71 -14.23
CA ASP A 125 10.88 6.16 -14.26
C ASP A 125 9.37 6.47 -14.19
N ARG A 126 8.50 5.53 -14.57
CA ARG A 126 7.04 5.74 -14.51
C ARG A 126 6.54 5.92 -13.09
N LEU A 127 7.16 5.26 -12.13
CA LEU A 127 6.84 5.43 -10.70
C LEU A 127 6.97 6.90 -10.28
N ARG A 128 7.85 7.66 -10.94
CA ARG A 128 8.24 9.02 -10.54
C ARG A 128 7.56 10.11 -11.38
N ALA A 129 6.76 9.72 -12.37
CA ALA A 129 6.22 10.64 -13.38
C ALA A 129 5.38 11.77 -12.77
N ASP A 130 4.60 11.46 -11.73
CA ASP A 130 3.67 12.41 -11.11
C ASP A 130 4.22 13.01 -9.80
N GLY A 131 5.50 12.75 -9.48
CA GLY A 131 6.17 13.29 -8.28
C GLY A 131 5.72 12.70 -6.93
N ALA A 132 4.61 11.97 -6.89
CA ALA A 132 4.05 11.35 -5.68
C ALA A 132 5.00 10.35 -4.99
N PHE A 133 5.92 9.75 -5.75
CA PHE A 133 6.95 8.82 -5.26
C PHE A 133 8.37 9.32 -5.55
N ALA A 134 8.61 10.63 -5.45
CA ALA A 134 9.97 11.17 -5.63
C ALA A 134 10.91 10.50 -4.61
N PRO A 135 11.92 9.73 -5.06
CA PRO A 135 12.77 8.97 -4.14
C PRO A 135 13.63 9.90 -3.30
N VAL A 136 13.94 9.43 -2.10
CA VAL A 136 14.82 10.12 -1.15
C VAL A 136 16.08 9.29 -0.91
N ASP A 137 17.17 9.94 -0.53
CA ASP A 137 18.39 9.22 -0.17
C ASP A 137 18.19 8.54 1.19
N PRO A 138 18.33 7.21 1.30
CA PRO A 138 18.25 6.55 2.59
C PRO A 138 19.46 6.91 3.45
N PRO A 139 19.30 6.98 4.79
CA PRO A 139 20.41 7.19 5.70
C PRO A 139 21.55 6.16 5.51
N ALA A 140 22.79 6.58 5.78
CA ALA A 140 23.93 5.68 5.72
C ALA A 140 23.75 4.51 6.71
N GLY A 141 23.82 3.27 6.21
CA GLY A 141 23.63 2.06 7.02
C GLY A 141 22.16 1.72 7.30
N ALA A 142 21.21 2.39 6.65
CA ALA A 142 19.78 2.06 6.73
C ALA A 142 19.52 0.58 6.44
N ASP A 143 18.57 -0.01 7.18
CA ASP A 143 18.14 -1.39 6.98
C ASP A 143 17.38 -1.58 5.65
N ARG A 144 16.99 -2.82 5.35
CA ARG A 144 16.31 -3.14 4.09
C ARG A 144 15.01 -2.34 3.94
N ALA A 145 14.12 -2.42 4.94
CA ALA A 145 12.82 -1.77 4.89
C ALA A 145 12.94 -0.25 4.64
N THR A 146 13.86 0.41 5.35
CA THR A 146 14.11 1.85 5.18
C THR A 146 14.59 2.19 3.78
N ARG A 147 15.50 1.39 3.19
CA ARG A 147 15.95 1.62 1.81
C ARG A 147 14.85 1.41 0.78
N VAL A 148 13.97 0.42 0.98
CA VAL A 148 12.82 0.17 0.11
C VAL A 148 11.85 1.35 0.17
N LEU A 149 11.47 1.78 1.38
CA LEU A 149 10.59 2.92 1.60
C LEU A 149 11.14 4.22 1.01
N ALA A 150 12.46 4.43 1.09
CA ALA A 150 13.14 5.59 0.51
C ALA A 150 12.99 5.64 -1.03
N ALA A 151 12.92 4.50 -1.72
CA ALA A 151 12.65 4.45 -3.16
C ALA A 151 11.25 4.98 -3.53
N TYR A 152 10.34 5.04 -2.56
CA TYR A 152 8.99 5.60 -2.68
C TYR A 152 8.85 6.98 -2.01
N GLY A 153 9.96 7.64 -1.68
CA GLY A 153 9.95 8.98 -1.09
C GLY A 153 9.60 9.03 0.40
N ARG A 154 9.55 7.88 1.09
CA ARG A 154 9.29 7.84 2.54
C ARG A 154 10.60 7.97 3.32
N VAL A 155 10.60 8.90 4.28
CA VAL A 155 11.68 9.11 5.25
C VAL A 155 11.18 8.75 6.65
N VAL A 156 12.07 8.13 7.43
CA VAL A 156 11.95 7.98 8.89
C VAL A 156 12.47 9.23 9.60
#